data_AF-H0EHE1-F1
#
_entry.id   AF-H0EHE1-F1
#
_cell.length_a   1.000
_cell.length_b   1.000
_cell.length_c   1.000
_cell.angle_alpha   90.00
_cell.angle_beta   90.00
_cell.angle_gamma   90.00
#
_symmetry.space_group_name_H-M   'P 1'
#
loop_
_entity.id
_entity.type
_entity.pdbx_description
1 polymer ?
#
loop_
_entity_poly.entity_id
_entity_poly.type
_entity_poly.pdbx_seq_one_letter_code
_entity_poly.pdbx_strand_id
1 'polypeptide(L)'
;MLKDTGYRGRNCQDPTIVESSPGDPDAEVYSRPGKPGKVPKLQGPFEFQLAPEESEEELDGLLSDIFVIGPKIDSQELMFGEEDDLEFDEADQEGLSIGIICLLTSSGRLHISLDIEGVEAQWLPKSKSKISRRLLNDPTLLTFQVLDTLKSGEVWAGSWPTFSTDVTSRYQFYVTDTSCITHISLSPWVFRLENELSEGSVGTDLRVGMLARGDNTIRERVYTQPLKKGELALAASVLIRDPDLGYFLLTADQDGPKSMSFELPEEDDFEPLQRTRSPTFVEEESKPLPLFEARDVYQPSRTLHQRSRLPDFLEKLRHTKYKRLLNESVRLSPATLTIVAEAHKILGDETHALGEEAALIFRSCERLQIELQSQIRKTREVVERVERVIGDDVDDGPIVNVREDVEERFDNAMTRQKELTERIDKLKRKAAQGITRELTEKERAWIEEVNTLATKIRLDDEYEPAEEKGPQERFDEVMELKEELIAQVKDASTEEQEDSKQDVQVPSGIRKAKIAQVMSLLDREAALVEGTKSRLERLSMAS
;
A
#
# COMPACT_ATOMS: atom_id res chain seq x y z
N MET A 1 -3.11 45.02 -25.44
CA MET A 1 -2.22 45.89 -24.64
C MET A 1 -2.23 45.64 -23.11
N LEU A 2 -3.11 44.81 -22.54
CA LEU A 2 -3.02 44.38 -21.12
C LEU A 2 -2.61 42.90 -20.93
N LYS A 3 -2.64 42.08 -22.00
CA LYS A 3 -2.06 40.73 -22.01
C LYS A 3 -0.51 40.73 -21.88
N ASP A 4 0.16 41.85 -22.19
CA ASP A 4 1.63 41.93 -22.23
C ASP A 4 2.35 42.10 -20.88
N THR A 5 1.64 42.47 -19.81
CA THR A 5 2.31 42.87 -18.56
C THR A 5 2.53 41.74 -17.56
N GLY A 6 1.80 40.62 -17.68
CA GLY A 6 2.01 39.42 -16.87
C GLY A 6 3.23 38.62 -17.33
N TYR A 7 3.31 38.35 -18.63
CA TYR A 7 4.39 37.59 -19.26
C TYR A 7 5.77 38.28 -19.16
N ARG A 8 5.85 39.61 -19.28
CA ARG A 8 7.13 40.34 -19.16
C ARG A 8 7.80 40.27 -17.78
N GLY A 9 7.08 39.87 -16.73
CA GLY A 9 7.63 39.81 -15.37
C GLY A 9 8.44 38.54 -15.10
N ARG A 10 8.03 37.39 -15.68
CA ARG A 10 8.72 36.10 -15.51
C ARG A 10 9.84 35.89 -16.52
N ASN A 11 9.70 36.38 -17.75
CA ASN A 11 10.71 36.23 -18.82
C ASN A 11 12.06 36.94 -18.55
N CYS A 12 12.26 37.53 -17.36
CA CYS A 12 13.52 38.18 -16.96
C CYS A 12 14.13 37.53 -15.71
N GLN A 13 13.62 36.39 -15.26
CA GLN A 13 14.18 35.63 -14.14
C GLN A 13 14.50 34.21 -14.60
N ASP A 14 15.76 33.81 -14.45
CA ASP A 14 16.17 32.42 -14.60
C ASP A 14 15.73 31.61 -13.36
N PRO A 15 15.21 30.37 -13.54
CA PRO A 15 14.82 29.52 -12.43
C PRO A 15 16.01 29.16 -11.54
N THR A 16 15.77 29.08 -10.23
CA THR A 16 16.75 28.47 -9.31
C THR A 16 16.40 27.00 -9.15
N ILE A 17 17.28 26.11 -9.60
CA ILE A 17 17.11 24.66 -9.44
C ILE A 17 17.47 24.31 -8.00
N VAL A 18 16.57 23.63 -7.30
CA VAL A 18 16.77 23.18 -5.92
C VAL A 18 16.65 21.65 -5.90
N GLU A 19 17.68 20.99 -5.34
CA GLU A 19 17.65 19.55 -5.07
C GLU A 19 16.46 19.24 -4.17
N SER A 20 15.57 18.39 -4.66
CA SER A 20 14.39 17.91 -3.94
C SER A 20 14.73 16.74 -3.01
N SER A 21 13.73 16.19 -2.33
CA SER A 21 13.93 15.04 -1.45
C SER A 21 14.44 13.84 -2.25
N PRO A 22 15.25 12.93 -1.66
CA PRO A 22 15.80 11.78 -2.38
C PRO A 22 14.68 10.92 -2.98
N GLY A 23 14.58 10.91 -4.31
CA GLY A 23 13.57 10.19 -5.08
C GLY A 23 12.73 11.08 -6.00
N ASP A 24 12.67 12.39 -5.73
CA ASP A 24 11.94 13.36 -6.55
C ASP A 24 12.87 14.04 -7.57
N PRO A 25 12.36 14.53 -8.72
CA PRO A 25 13.15 15.33 -9.66
C PRO A 25 13.46 16.71 -9.07
N ASP A 26 14.56 17.32 -9.51
CA ASP A 26 14.94 18.68 -9.11
C ASP A 26 13.85 19.68 -9.50
N ALA A 27 13.52 20.61 -8.60
CA ALA A 27 12.42 21.55 -8.80
C ALA A 27 12.90 22.94 -9.21
N GLU A 28 12.25 23.54 -10.20
CA GLU A 28 12.47 24.93 -10.59
C GLU A 28 11.76 25.91 -9.66
N VAL A 29 12.54 26.72 -8.94
CA VAL A 29 12.01 27.72 -8.01
C VAL A 29 12.08 29.12 -8.60
N TYR A 30 10.92 29.72 -8.83
CA TYR A 30 10.76 31.10 -9.28
C TYR A 30 10.44 32.06 -8.13
N SER A 31 10.86 33.32 -8.25
CA SER A 31 10.48 34.36 -7.29
C SER A 31 9.16 35.00 -7.70
N ARG A 32 8.33 35.38 -6.71
CA ARG A 32 7.06 36.06 -6.99
C ARG A 32 7.32 37.39 -7.75
N PRO A 33 6.62 37.65 -8.87
CA PRO A 33 6.79 38.90 -9.62
C PRO A 33 6.54 40.16 -8.76
N GLY A 34 7.45 41.14 -8.87
CA GLY A 34 7.34 42.41 -8.13
C GLY A 34 6.32 43.41 -8.70
N LYS A 35 5.89 43.24 -9.95
CA LYS A 35 4.87 44.06 -10.63
C LYS A 35 3.72 43.15 -11.05
N PRO A 36 2.46 43.62 -11.04
CA PRO A 36 2.00 44.96 -10.67
C PRO A 36 1.96 45.23 -9.16
N GLY A 37 2.00 44.20 -8.31
CA GLY A 37 2.12 44.32 -6.85
C GLY A 37 1.91 42.97 -6.18
N LYS A 38 2.31 42.84 -4.92
CA LYS A 38 2.23 41.56 -4.18
C LYS A 38 0.81 41.12 -3.83
N VAL A 39 -0.12 42.07 -3.73
CA VAL A 39 -1.50 41.84 -3.25
C VAL A 39 -2.47 41.94 -4.42
N PRO A 40 -3.12 40.85 -4.84
CA PRO A 40 -4.16 40.87 -5.87
C PRO A 40 -5.43 41.55 -5.37
N LYS A 41 -6.35 41.87 -6.29
CA LYS A 41 -7.69 42.38 -5.98
C LYS A 41 -8.53 41.22 -5.43
N LEU A 42 -9.26 41.44 -4.32
CA LEU A 42 -10.31 40.52 -3.87
C LEU A 42 -11.48 40.57 -4.87
N GLN A 43 -11.80 39.42 -5.47
CA GLN A 43 -12.89 39.27 -6.43
C GLN A 43 -14.08 38.64 -5.69
N GLY A 44 -15.18 39.38 -5.59
CA GLY A 44 -16.41 38.93 -4.92
C GLY A 44 -17.16 40.07 -4.21
N PRO A 45 -18.36 39.79 -3.66
CA PRO A 45 -19.03 38.48 -3.66
C PRO A 45 -19.42 38.02 -5.07
N PHE A 46 -19.37 36.71 -5.31
CA PHE A 46 -19.80 36.16 -6.60
C PHE A 46 -21.32 36.08 -6.65
N GLU A 47 -21.91 36.44 -7.78
CA GLU A 47 -23.33 36.27 -8.04
C GLU A 47 -23.60 34.88 -8.61
N PHE A 48 -24.42 34.09 -7.90
CA PHE A 48 -24.78 32.74 -8.34
C PHE A 48 -25.95 32.80 -9.32
N GLN A 49 -25.66 32.60 -10.59
CA GLN A 49 -26.67 32.46 -11.64
C GLN A 49 -27.42 31.14 -11.45
N LEU A 50 -28.72 31.16 -11.68
CA LEU A 50 -29.63 30.00 -11.56
C LEU A 50 -29.62 29.35 -10.16
N ALA A 51 -29.19 30.07 -9.12
CA ALA A 51 -29.33 29.59 -7.76
C ALA A 51 -30.83 29.38 -7.44
N PRO A 52 -31.19 28.30 -6.73
CA PRO A 52 -32.55 28.15 -6.22
C PRO A 52 -32.90 29.33 -5.32
N GLU A 53 -34.18 29.70 -5.28
CA GLU A 53 -34.67 30.77 -4.40
C GLU A 53 -34.22 30.51 -2.95
N GLU A 54 -33.84 31.57 -2.24
CA GLU A 54 -33.40 31.50 -0.85
C GLU A 54 -34.45 30.72 -0.03
N SER A 55 -34.02 29.61 0.57
CA SER A 55 -34.90 28.84 1.44
C SER A 55 -35.14 29.60 2.75
N GLU A 56 -36.29 29.36 3.36
CA GLU A 56 -36.64 29.96 4.67
C GLU A 56 -35.74 29.43 5.81
N GLU A 57 -34.95 28.38 5.56
CA GLU A 57 -34.05 27.76 6.52
C GLU A 57 -32.72 28.52 6.61
N GLU A 58 -32.47 29.19 7.75
CA GLU A 58 -31.23 29.95 7.99
C GLU A 58 -29.94 29.10 7.78
N LEU A 59 -30.01 27.78 8.01
CA LEU A 59 -28.88 26.85 7.86
C LEU A 59 -28.47 26.61 6.41
N ASP A 60 -29.40 26.78 5.46
CA ASP A 60 -29.10 26.70 4.03
C ASP A 60 -28.33 27.93 3.54
N GLY A 61 -28.46 29.07 4.23
CA GLY A 61 -27.69 30.27 3.95
C GLY A 61 -26.27 30.26 4.55
N LEU A 62 -25.97 29.34 5.47
CA LEU A 62 -24.69 29.29 6.18
C LEU A 62 -23.75 28.25 5.57
N LEU A 63 -22.75 28.71 4.83
CA LEU A 63 -21.69 27.87 4.28
C LEU A 63 -20.77 27.34 5.39
N SER A 64 -20.50 26.04 5.37
CA SER A 64 -19.59 25.36 6.30
C SER A 64 -18.21 25.12 5.67
N ASP A 65 -18.16 24.74 4.39
CA ASP A 65 -16.93 24.34 3.71
C ASP A 65 -16.99 24.60 2.19
N ILE A 66 -15.82 24.63 1.54
CA ILE A 66 -15.65 24.86 0.11
C ILE A 66 -14.61 23.90 -0.48
N PHE A 67 -14.95 23.30 -1.62
CA PHE A 67 -14.05 22.45 -2.39
C PHE A 67 -13.98 22.95 -3.83
N VAL A 68 -12.77 23.18 -4.35
CA VAL A 68 -12.55 23.76 -5.68
C VAL A 68 -11.73 22.80 -6.52
N ILE A 69 -12.28 22.42 -7.67
CA ILE A 69 -11.57 21.65 -8.69
C ILE A 69 -11.14 22.65 -9.76
N GLY A 70 -9.83 22.89 -9.86
CA GLY A 70 -9.27 23.77 -10.88
C GLY A 70 -9.59 23.28 -12.30
N PRO A 71 -9.60 24.17 -13.30
CA PRO A 71 -9.72 23.76 -14.70
C PRO A 71 -8.50 22.91 -15.11
N LYS A 72 -8.70 22.01 -16.07
CA LYS A 72 -7.61 21.32 -16.77
C LYS A 72 -6.66 22.33 -17.42
N ILE A 73 -5.36 22.08 -17.32
CA ILE A 73 -4.34 22.88 -17.98
C ILE A 73 -4.15 22.34 -19.39
N ASP A 74 -4.36 23.18 -20.41
CA ASP A 74 -4.07 22.80 -21.80
C ASP A 74 -2.55 22.93 -22.06
N SER A 75 -1.85 21.79 -21.99
CA SER A 75 -0.42 21.73 -22.26
C SER A 75 -0.09 22.19 -23.68
N GLN A 76 -0.97 22.01 -24.66
CA GLN A 76 -0.72 22.43 -26.04
C GLN A 76 -0.74 23.96 -26.20
N GLU A 77 -1.61 24.66 -25.48
CA GLU A 77 -1.63 26.13 -25.48
C GLU A 77 -0.45 26.72 -24.69
N LEU A 78 0.05 26.02 -23.67
CA LEU A 78 1.25 26.43 -22.93
C LEU A 78 2.55 26.21 -23.72
N MET A 79 2.59 25.18 -24.58
CA MET A 79 3.74 24.74 -25.37
C MET A 79 3.90 25.46 -26.72
N PHE A 80 3.57 26.77 -26.82
CA PHE A 80 3.83 27.53 -28.05
C PHE A 80 5.36 27.69 -28.30
N GLY A 81 5.99 26.66 -28.88
CA GLY A 81 7.32 26.73 -29.49
C GLY A 81 8.48 26.04 -28.78
N GLU A 82 8.25 25.19 -27.77
CA GLU A 82 9.30 24.43 -27.09
C GLU A 82 9.08 22.91 -27.31
N GLU A 83 10.16 22.15 -27.55
CA GLU A 83 10.14 20.70 -27.84
C GLU A 83 10.23 19.84 -26.57
N ASP A 84 10.23 20.44 -25.38
CA ASP A 84 10.39 19.75 -24.10
C ASP A 84 9.02 19.35 -23.53
N ASP A 85 8.70 18.06 -23.58
CA ASP A 85 7.48 17.50 -22.98
C ASP A 85 7.49 17.75 -21.46
N LEU A 86 6.60 18.61 -20.97
CA LEU A 86 6.37 18.76 -19.53
C LEU A 86 5.66 17.50 -19.00
N GLU A 87 6.34 16.75 -18.13
CA GLU A 87 5.75 15.65 -17.36
C GLU A 87 4.76 16.22 -16.33
N PHE A 88 3.51 16.44 -16.74
CA PHE A 88 2.39 16.60 -15.81
C PHE A 88 1.90 15.22 -15.36
N ASP A 89 1.52 15.08 -14.10
CA ASP A 89 0.82 13.89 -13.60
C ASP A 89 -0.38 13.60 -14.53
N GLU A 90 -0.58 12.33 -14.92
CA GLU A 90 -1.67 11.93 -15.84
C GLU A 90 -3.06 12.45 -15.39
N ALA A 91 -3.26 12.60 -14.08
CA ALA A 91 -4.47 13.15 -13.47
C ALA A 91 -4.72 14.64 -13.74
N ASP A 92 -3.68 15.42 -14.09
CA ASP A 92 -3.79 16.83 -14.45
C ASP A 92 -4.02 17.05 -15.95
N GLN A 93 -3.75 16.04 -16.77
CA GLN A 93 -3.97 16.07 -18.21
C GLN A 93 -5.41 15.71 -18.61
N GLU A 94 -6.18 15.04 -17.74
CA GLU A 94 -7.56 14.63 -18.02
C GLU A 94 -8.57 15.40 -17.17
N GLY A 95 -9.57 16.02 -17.81
CA GLY A 95 -10.62 16.74 -17.10
C GLY A 95 -11.29 17.87 -17.88
N LEU A 96 -12.17 18.58 -17.19
CA LEU A 96 -12.91 19.74 -17.68
C LEU A 96 -12.05 21.00 -17.69
N SER A 97 -12.09 21.72 -18.81
CA SER A 97 -11.44 23.01 -19.07
C SER A 97 -12.02 24.19 -18.27
N ILE A 98 -13.11 23.95 -17.53
CA ILE A 98 -13.83 24.89 -16.68
C ILE A 98 -13.62 24.51 -15.20
N GLY A 99 -13.40 25.50 -14.35
CA GLY A 99 -13.30 25.30 -12.90
C GLY A 99 -14.64 24.94 -12.27
N ILE A 100 -14.64 23.98 -11.34
CA ILE A 100 -15.83 23.57 -10.58
C ILE A 100 -15.65 24.01 -9.13
N ILE A 101 -16.66 24.69 -8.58
CA ILE A 101 -16.69 25.16 -7.21
C ILE A 101 -17.85 24.48 -6.50
N CYS A 102 -17.52 23.66 -5.51
CA CYS A 102 -18.46 22.98 -4.64
C CYS A 102 -18.56 23.73 -3.31
N LEU A 103 -19.78 24.11 -2.93
CA LEU A 103 -20.06 24.81 -1.67
C LEU A 103 -20.96 23.94 -0.81
N LEU A 104 -20.63 23.82 0.47
CA LEU A 104 -21.38 23.01 1.41
C LEU A 104 -22.00 23.91 2.47
N THR A 105 -23.28 23.72 2.74
CA THR A 105 -24.00 24.43 3.79
C THR A 105 -23.98 23.64 5.09
N SER A 106 -24.30 24.32 6.19
CA SER A 106 -24.41 23.72 7.52
C SER A 106 -25.56 22.71 7.62
N SER A 107 -26.57 22.82 6.75
CA SER A 107 -27.64 21.84 6.59
C SER A 107 -27.24 20.58 5.81
N GLY A 108 -26.01 20.52 5.28
CA GLY A 108 -25.54 19.43 4.44
C GLY A 108 -26.02 19.54 2.99
N ARG A 109 -26.40 20.72 2.53
CA ARG A 109 -26.76 21.00 1.14
C ARG A 109 -25.50 21.35 0.35
N LEU A 110 -25.30 20.65 -0.76
CA LEU A 110 -24.18 20.80 -1.67
C LEU A 110 -24.61 21.59 -2.88
N HIS A 111 -23.94 22.71 -3.15
CA HIS A 111 -24.08 23.50 -4.35
C HIS A 111 -22.87 23.26 -5.25
N ILE A 112 -23.11 22.86 -6.50
CA ILE A 112 -22.08 22.65 -7.52
C ILE A 112 -22.20 23.79 -8.53
N SER A 113 -21.17 24.62 -8.63
CA SER A 113 -21.12 25.79 -9.50
C SER A 113 -19.96 25.71 -10.50
N LEU A 114 -20.16 26.27 -11.69
CA LEU A 114 -19.17 26.32 -12.78
C LEU A 114 -18.65 27.75 -12.95
N ASP A 115 -17.34 27.88 -13.06
CA ASP A 115 -16.65 29.15 -13.36
C ASP A 115 -16.53 29.37 -14.87
N ILE A 116 -17.61 29.83 -15.49
CA ILE A 116 -17.66 30.06 -16.95
C ILE A 116 -16.86 31.31 -17.36
N GLU A 117 -16.80 32.33 -16.50
CA GLU A 117 -16.07 33.56 -16.81
C GLU A 117 -14.55 33.37 -16.71
N GLY A 118 -14.10 32.43 -15.86
CA GLY A 118 -12.70 32.13 -15.63
C GLY A 118 -12.06 33.17 -14.71
N VAL A 119 -11.82 32.81 -13.45
CA VAL A 119 -11.18 33.71 -12.48
C VAL A 119 -9.72 33.98 -12.87
N GLU A 120 -9.47 35.16 -13.42
CA GLU A 120 -8.13 35.61 -13.82
C GLU A 120 -7.44 36.49 -12.77
N ALA A 121 -6.11 36.63 -12.89
CA ALA A 121 -5.32 37.46 -11.99
C ALA A 121 -5.61 38.97 -12.17
N GLN A 122 -6.29 39.59 -11.20
CA GLN A 122 -6.62 41.01 -11.20
C GLN A 122 -5.91 41.77 -10.06
N TRP A 123 -5.57 43.04 -10.32
CA TRP A 123 -5.03 43.96 -9.32
C TRP A 123 -5.79 45.27 -9.31
N LEU A 124 -5.82 45.93 -8.15
CA LEU A 124 -6.41 47.25 -8.02
C LEU A 124 -5.66 48.26 -8.91
N PRO A 125 -6.37 49.15 -9.63
CA PRO A 125 -5.74 50.14 -10.48
C PRO A 125 -4.92 51.14 -9.63
N LYS A 126 -3.67 51.38 -10.02
CA LYS A 126 -2.76 52.31 -9.32
C LYS A 126 -3.13 53.80 -9.46
N SER A 127 -4.05 54.15 -10.36
CA SER A 127 -4.42 55.54 -10.65
C SER A 127 -5.94 55.73 -10.62
N LYS A 128 -6.39 56.75 -9.89
CA LYS A 128 -7.81 57.10 -9.71
C LYS A 128 -8.53 57.54 -10.99
N SER A 129 -7.80 57.86 -12.07
CA SER A 129 -8.39 58.43 -13.30
C SER A 129 -9.06 57.43 -14.24
N LYS A 130 -8.91 56.11 -14.01
CA LYS A 130 -9.52 55.06 -14.86
C LYS A 130 -10.74 54.38 -14.23
N ILE A 131 -11.19 54.86 -13.08
CA ILE A 131 -12.27 54.23 -12.29
C ILE A 131 -13.65 54.35 -12.96
N SER A 132 -13.91 55.39 -13.77
CA SER A 132 -15.27 55.66 -14.25
C SER A 132 -15.74 54.86 -15.48
N ARG A 133 -14.92 53.94 -16.03
CA ARG A 133 -15.26 53.21 -17.28
C ARG A 133 -15.34 51.69 -17.15
N ARG A 134 -14.99 51.11 -16.00
CA ARG A 134 -15.33 49.73 -15.68
C ARG A 134 -16.48 49.78 -14.70
N LEU A 135 -17.70 49.73 -15.22
CA LEU A 135 -18.81 49.19 -14.43
C LEU A 135 -18.29 47.87 -13.86
N LEU A 136 -18.24 47.79 -12.53
CA LEU A 136 -17.88 46.57 -11.82
C LEU A 136 -19.00 45.59 -12.15
N ASN A 137 -18.82 44.79 -13.20
CA ASN A 137 -19.61 43.58 -13.30
C ASN A 137 -19.17 42.74 -12.12
N ASP A 138 -20.12 42.41 -11.26
CA ASP A 138 -19.88 41.48 -10.16
C ASP A 138 -19.53 40.13 -10.80
N PRO A 139 -18.50 39.44 -10.28
CA PRO A 139 -18.07 38.18 -10.88
C PRO A 139 -19.18 37.14 -10.70
N THR A 140 -19.43 36.31 -11.70
CA THR A 140 -20.56 35.38 -11.66
C THR A 140 -20.14 33.92 -11.66
N LEU A 141 -20.94 33.08 -11.01
CA LEU A 141 -20.78 31.62 -11.02
C LEU A 141 -22.10 31.00 -11.48
N LEU A 142 -22.04 30.00 -12.36
CA LEU A 142 -23.23 29.29 -12.81
C LEU A 142 -23.54 28.14 -11.85
N THR A 143 -24.69 28.16 -11.17
CA THR A 143 -25.14 27.02 -10.38
C THR A 143 -25.59 25.91 -11.33
N PHE A 144 -24.85 24.80 -11.34
CA PHE A 144 -25.16 23.64 -12.18
C PHE A 144 -26.14 22.69 -11.48
N GLN A 145 -25.88 22.37 -10.22
CA GLN A 145 -26.72 21.43 -9.46
C GLN A 145 -26.69 21.74 -7.97
N VAL A 146 -27.79 21.42 -7.28
CA VAL A 146 -27.88 21.49 -5.82
C VAL A 146 -28.42 20.15 -5.30
N LEU A 147 -27.75 19.59 -4.29
CA LEU A 147 -27.99 18.25 -3.78
C LEU A 147 -28.00 18.24 -2.25
N ASP A 148 -28.97 17.56 -1.63
CA ASP A 148 -28.96 17.36 -0.18
C ASP A 148 -28.18 16.09 0.19
N THR A 149 -27.28 16.17 1.16
CA THR A 149 -26.54 15.00 1.67
C THR A 149 -27.20 14.39 2.91
N LEU A 150 -27.93 15.20 3.68
CA LEU A 150 -28.67 14.80 4.89
C LEU A 150 -30.16 14.59 4.61
N LYS A 151 -30.80 13.80 5.48
CA LYS A 151 -32.27 13.74 5.57
C LYS A 151 -32.75 14.82 6.53
N SER A 152 -34.00 15.30 6.38
CA SER A 152 -34.56 16.38 7.21
C SER A 152 -34.55 16.12 8.74
N GLY A 153 -34.43 14.86 9.18
CA GLY A 153 -34.32 14.50 10.60
C GLY A 153 -32.89 14.43 11.14
N GLU A 154 -31.89 14.52 10.27
CA GLU A 154 -30.45 14.43 10.58
C GLU A 154 -29.81 15.84 10.69
N VAL A 155 -30.48 16.87 10.16
CA VAL A 155 -30.01 18.27 10.19
C VAL A 155 -29.96 18.79 11.63
N TRP A 156 -28.80 19.33 12.02
CA TRP A 156 -28.59 19.87 13.36
C TRP A 156 -27.82 21.20 13.31
N ALA A 157 -28.25 22.21 14.07
CA ALA A 157 -27.62 23.54 14.03
C ALA A 157 -26.14 23.59 14.46
N GLY A 158 -25.59 22.51 15.03
CA GLY A 158 -24.17 22.40 15.37
C GLY A 158 -23.37 21.50 14.41
N SER A 159 -23.96 21.00 13.32
CA SER A 159 -23.22 20.22 12.32
C SER A 159 -22.28 21.13 11.53
N TRP A 160 -21.06 20.64 11.33
CA TRP A 160 -20.05 21.25 10.49
C TRP A 160 -19.62 20.21 9.46
N PRO A 161 -20.42 20.00 8.39
CA PRO A 161 -20.07 19.03 7.39
C PRO A 161 -18.86 19.53 6.60
N THR A 162 -17.97 18.61 6.22
CA THR A 162 -16.67 18.89 5.63
C THR A 162 -16.40 18.05 4.40
N PHE A 163 -15.66 18.60 3.45
CA PHE A 163 -15.21 17.88 2.26
C PHE A 163 -13.97 17.04 2.55
N SER A 164 -13.83 15.96 1.80
CA SER A 164 -12.64 15.12 1.78
C SER A 164 -12.36 14.68 0.35
N THR A 165 -11.14 14.87 -0.11
CA THR A 165 -10.75 14.54 -1.48
C THR A 165 -10.56 13.05 -1.65
N ASP A 166 -10.87 12.55 -2.83
CA ASP A 166 -10.49 11.21 -3.24
C ASP A 166 -9.04 11.16 -3.76
N VAL A 167 -8.43 9.98 -3.68
CA VAL A 167 -7.07 9.69 -4.17
C VAL A 167 -7.08 9.20 -5.61
N THR A 168 -8.18 8.59 -6.07
CA THR A 168 -8.27 8.01 -7.42
C THR A 168 -8.66 9.03 -8.48
N SER A 169 -9.52 9.98 -8.14
CA SER A 169 -10.03 10.98 -9.08
C SER A 169 -10.32 12.33 -8.42
N ARG A 170 -9.85 13.41 -9.05
CA ARG A 170 -10.15 14.80 -8.65
C ARG A 170 -11.64 15.17 -8.69
N TYR A 171 -12.44 14.43 -9.46
CA TYR A 171 -13.89 14.66 -9.61
C TYR A 171 -14.73 13.84 -8.63
N GLN A 172 -14.07 13.14 -7.71
CA GLN A 172 -14.69 12.37 -6.64
C GLN A 172 -14.28 12.97 -5.30
N PHE A 173 -15.25 13.07 -4.41
CA PHE A 173 -15.04 13.57 -3.06
C PHE A 173 -16.11 13.05 -2.12
N TYR A 174 -15.83 13.15 -0.84
CA TYR A 174 -16.68 12.68 0.24
C TYR A 174 -17.11 13.87 1.08
N VAL A 175 -18.36 13.83 1.53
CA VAL A 175 -18.89 14.78 2.51
C VAL A 175 -19.07 14.02 3.82
N THR A 176 -18.28 14.43 4.82
CA THR A 176 -18.39 13.90 6.17
C THR A 176 -19.27 14.82 7.01
N ASP A 177 -20.35 14.27 7.55
CA ASP A 177 -21.20 14.90 8.53
C ASP A 177 -21.13 14.15 9.87
N THR A 178 -21.74 14.71 10.89
CA THR A 178 -21.99 14.14 12.22
C THR A 178 -22.60 12.75 12.20
N SER A 179 -23.49 12.44 11.24
CA SER A 179 -24.26 11.19 11.20
C SER A 179 -23.97 10.30 10.01
N CYS A 180 -23.31 10.80 8.97
CA CYS A 180 -23.08 10.03 7.75
C CYS A 180 -21.87 10.50 6.97
N ILE A 181 -21.40 9.61 6.10
CA ILE A 181 -20.40 9.92 5.08
C ILE A 181 -21.02 9.62 3.72
N THR A 182 -20.99 10.62 2.83
CA THR A 182 -21.60 10.54 1.51
C THR A 182 -20.52 10.70 0.43
N HIS A 183 -20.39 9.71 -0.44
CA HIS A 183 -19.58 9.76 -1.65
C HIS A 183 -20.33 10.54 -2.75
N ILE A 184 -19.62 11.45 -3.41
CA ILE A 184 -20.12 12.24 -4.53
C ILE A 184 -19.12 12.13 -5.70
N SER A 185 -19.62 11.80 -6.89
CA SER A 185 -18.83 11.72 -8.12
C SER A 185 -19.45 12.56 -9.25
N LEU A 186 -18.64 13.49 -9.78
CA LEU A 186 -19.01 14.36 -10.90
C LEU A 186 -18.58 13.79 -12.26
N SER A 187 -17.72 12.76 -12.25
CA SER A 187 -17.16 12.10 -13.43
C SER A 187 -18.17 11.82 -14.56
N PRO A 188 -19.41 11.35 -14.29
CA PRO A 188 -20.33 10.95 -15.37
C PRO A 188 -20.74 12.07 -16.32
N TRP A 189 -20.73 13.33 -15.88
CA TRP A 189 -21.08 14.48 -16.72
C TRP A 189 -19.90 15.38 -17.05
N VAL A 190 -18.87 15.45 -16.20
CA VAL A 190 -17.69 16.30 -16.43
C VAL A 190 -17.03 15.97 -17.76
N PHE A 191 -16.75 14.69 -18.03
CA PHE A 191 -16.13 14.28 -19.31
C PHE A 191 -17.06 14.46 -20.51
N ARG A 192 -18.37 14.32 -20.32
CA ARG A 192 -19.35 14.57 -21.38
C ARG A 192 -19.42 16.06 -21.73
N LEU A 193 -19.40 16.91 -20.71
CA LEU A 193 -19.39 18.36 -20.89
C LEU A 193 -18.11 18.80 -21.58
N GLU A 194 -16.96 18.28 -21.15
CA GLU A 194 -15.67 18.57 -21.80
C GLU A 194 -15.69 18.18 -23.28
N ASN A 195 -16.18 16.98 -23.61
CA ASN A 195 -16.26 16.54 -25.01
C ASN A 195 -17.15 17.46 -25.86
N GLU A 196 -18.25 17.98 -25.30
CA GLU A 196 -19.11 18.94 -26.01
C GLU A 196 -18.49 20.33 -26.14
N LEU A 197 -17.61 20.73 -25.22
CA LEU A 197 -16.89 22.00 -25.26
C LEU A 197 -15.73 21.96 -26.26
N SER A 198 -15.02 20.83 -26.35
CA SER A 198 -13.91 20.62 -27.30
C SER A 198 -14.41 20.36 -28.73
N GLU A 199 -15.46 19.55 -28.88
CA GLU A 199 -15.99 19.10 -30.18
C GLU A 199 -17.29 19.84 -30.55
N GLY A 200 -17.23 21.17 -30.60
CA GLY A 200 -18.37 22.01 -30.98
C GLY A 200 -18.93 21.64 -32.36
N SER A 201 -20.03 20.86 -32.38
CA SER A 201 -20.64 20.31 -33.59
C SER A 201 -22.13 20.63 -33.66
N VAL A 202 -22.77 20.34 -34.80
CA VAL A 202 -24.21 20.57 -34.96
C VAL A 202 -24.97 19.71 -33.93
N GLY A 203 -25.85 20.34 -33.14
CA GLY A 203 -26.66 19.66 -32.12
C GLY A 203 -26.13 19.76 -30.68
N THR A 204 -25.06 20.53 -30.41
CA THR A 204 -24.57 20.77 -29.04
C THR A 204 -25.66 21.30 -28.10
N ASP A 205 -26.52 22.22 -28.53
CA ASP A 205 -27.62 22.76 -27.71
C ASP A 205 -28.58 21.67 -27.20
N LEU A 206 -28.91 20.68 -28.05
CA LEU A 206 -29.75 19.56 -27.64
C LEU A 206 -29.02 18.64 -26.65
N ARG A 207 -27.74 18.33 -26.90
CA ARG A 207 -26.96 17.41 -26.05
C ARG A 207 -26.63 18.02 -24.69
N VAL A 208 -26.22 19.29 -24.66
CA VAL A 208 -26.06 20.08 -23.43
C VAL A 208 -27.40 20.23 -22.71
N GLY A 209 -28.49 20.45 -23.45
CA GLY A 209 -29.85 20.47 -22.89
C GLY A 209 -30.28 19.13 -22.28
N MET A 210 -29.84 18.00 -22.84
CA MET A 210 -30.04 16.67 -22.23
C MET A 210 -29.17 16.48 -20.99
N LEU A 211 -27.92 16.95 -21.02
CA LEU A 211 -27.01 16.90 -19.88
C LEU A 211 -27.57 17.69 -18.70
N ALA A 212 -28.03 18.93 -18.94
CA ALA A 212 -28.58 19.81 -17.91
C ALA A 212 -29.89 19.29 -17.28
N ARG A 213 -30.62 18.40 -17.97
CA ARG A 213 -31.87 17.80 -17.47
C ARG A 213 -31.65 16.45 -16.76
N GLY A 214 -30.46 15.87 -16.87
CA GLY A 214 -30.14 14.58 -16.28
C GLY A 214 -29.61 14.69 -14.85
N ASP A 215 -30.03 13.77 -13.97
CA ASP A 215 -29.38 13.54 -12.68
C ASP A 215 -28.07 12.78 -12.89
N ASN A 216 -27.02 13.51 -13.26
CA ASN A 216 -25.76 12.88 -13.66
C ASN A 216 -24.73 12.74 -12.53
N THR A 217 -24.87 13.51 -11.46
CA THR A 217 -23.99 13.39 -10.29
C THR A 217 -24.37 12.16 -9.48
N ILE A 218 -23.41 11.27 -9.25
CA ILE A 218 -23.61 10.09 -8.41
C ILE A 218 -23.46 10.51 -6.95
N ARG A 219 -24.46 10.19 -6.14
CA ARG A 219 -24.45 10.41 -4.69
C ARG A 219 -24.78 9.11 -3.98
N GLU A 220 -23.87 8.62 -3.17
CA GLU A 220 -24.02 7.37 -2.43
C GLU A 220 -23.64 7.55 -0.96
N ARG A 221 -24.49 7.08 -0.05
CA ARG A 221 -24.21 7.14 1.38
C ARG A 221 -23.45 5.89 1.82
N VAL A 222 -22.16 6.05 2.10
CA VAL A 222 -21.25 4.94 2.42
C VAL A 222 -21.36 4.54 3.89
N TYR A 223 -21.52 5.53 4.77
CA TYR A 223 -21.65 5.30 6.21
C TYR A 223 -22.85 6.02 6.78
N THR A 224 -23.54 5.39 7.74
CA THR A 224 -24.58 6.04 8.55
C THR A 224 -24.48 5.55 9.99
N GLN A 225 -24.50 6.48 10.94
CA GLN A 225 -24.61 6.20 12.35
C GLN A 225 -25.87 6.83 12.95
N PRO A 226 -26.53 6.15 13.91
CA PRO A 226 -27.70 6.71 14.57
C PRO A 226 -27.30 7.90 15.43
N LEU A 227 -27.89 9.07 15.16
CA LEU A 227 -27.62 10.29 15.93
C LEU A 227 -28.11 10.13 17.38
N LYS A 228 -27.22 9.82 18.32
CA LYS A 228 -27.52 9.88 19.75
C LYS A 228 -27.22 11.29 20.25
N LYS A 229 -28.22 11.92 20.88
CA LYS A 229 -28.08 13.27 21.45
C LYS A 229 -26.88 13.32 22.41
N GLY A 230 -25.82 14.03 22.00
CA GLY A 230 -24.61 14.26 22.80
C GLY A 230 -23.35 13.50 22.35
N GLU A 231 -23.41 12.71 21.28
CA GLU A 231 -22.19 12.18 20.63
C GLU A 231 -21.55 13.23 19.70
N LEU A 232 -20.22 13.19 19.59
CA LEU A 232 -19.39 14.16 18.86
C LEU A 232 -19.46 13.84 17.35
N ALA A 233 -19.12 14.82 16.53
CA ALA A 233 -19.08 14.67 15.07
C ALA A 233 -18.03 13.64 14.64
N LEU A 234 -18.29 12.94 13.53
CA LEU A 234 -17.29 12.14 12.83
C LEU A 234 -16.10 13.02 12.43
N ALA A 235 -14.89 12.49 12.58
CA ALA A 235 -13.71 13.09 12.01
C ALA A 235 -13.79 13.06 10.48
N ALA A 236 -13.32 14.12 9.83
CA ALA A 236 -13.25 14.21 8.38
C ALA A 236 -12.63 12.93 7.79
N SER A 237 -13.28 12.36 6.79
CA SER A 237 -12.80 11.15 6.14
C SER A 237 -11.47 11.39 5.44
N VAL A 238 -10.63 10.37 5.42
CA VAL A 238 -9.40 10.35 4.63
C VAL A 238 -9.43 9.10 3.78
N LEU A 239 -9.19 9.26 2.49
CA LEU A 239 -9.07 8.14 1.58
C LEU A 239 -7.62 7.75 1.42
N ILE A 240 -7.38 6.45 1.41
CA ILE A 240 -6.05 5.87 1.32
C ILE A 240 -6.12 4.80 0.23
N ARG A 241 -5.21 4.90 -0.73
CA ARG A 241 -4.95 3.85 -1.71
C ARG A 241 -3.54 3.38 -1.47
N ASP A 242 -3.42 2.13 -1.06
CA ASP A 242 -2.15 1.48 -0.79
C ASP A 242 -2.16 0.14 -1.53
N PRO A 243 -1.06 -0.25 -2.21
CA PRO A 243 -1.03 -1.50 -2.95
C PRO A 243 -1.18 -2.74 -2.05
N ASP A 244 -0.75 -2.67 -0.78
CA ASP A 244 -0.80 -3.79 0.16
C ASP A 244 -2.12 -3.81 0.97
N LEU A 245 -2.72 -2.65 1.26
CA LEU A 245 -3.96 -2.54 2.04
C LEU A 245 -5.21 -2.34 1.16
N GLY A 246 -5.03 -2.02 -0.12
CA GLY A 246 -6.08 -1.71 -1.06
C GLY A 246 -6.56 -0.26 -0.97
N TYR A 247 -7.79 -0.04 -1.44
CA TYR A 247 -8.45 1.26 -1.48
C TYR A 247 -9.56 1.31 -0.43
N PHE A 248 -9.39 2.19 0.57
CA PHE A 248 -10.33 2.29 1.68
C PHE A 248 -10.45 3.73 2.22
N LEU A 249 -11.60 3.99 2.85
CA LEU A 249 -11.88 5.22 3.57
C LEU A 249 -11.66 5.02 5.07
N LEU A 250 -10.95 5.94 5.70
CA LEU A 250 -10.71 6.00 7.13
C LEU A 250 -11.39 7.22 7.75
N THR A 251 -12.17 7.00 8.78
CA THR A 251 -12.76 8.04 9.64
C THR A 251 -12.62 7.63 11.10
N ALA A 252 -13.00 8.49 12.03
CA ALA A 252 -13.02 8.16 13.44
C ALA A 252 -14.21 8.82 14.12
N ASP A 253 -14.78 8.09 15.09
CA ASP A 253 -15.70 8.65 16.08
C ASP A 253 -15.07 8.51 17.48
N GLN A 254 -15.76 8.93 18.53
CA GLN A 254 -15.41 8.67 19.93
C GLN A 254 -15.19 7.18 20.21
N ASP A 255 -15.86 6.30 19.46
CA ASP A 255 -15.77 4.84 19.58
C ASP A 255 -14.46 4.28 19.01
N GLY A 256 -13.70 5.09 18.27
CA GLY A 256 -12.45 4.71 17.62
C GLY A 256 -12.50 4.85 16.10
N PRO A 257 -11.43 4.41 15.41
CA PRO A 257 -11.35 4.48 13.97
C PRO A 257 -12.39 3.55 13.32
N LYS A 258 -12.95 3.98 12.19
CA LYS A 258 -13.79 3.19 11.31
C LYS A 258 -13.15 3.19 9.93
N SER A 259 -12.97 2.02 9.36
CA SER A 259 -12.47 1.84 8.00
C SER A 259 -13.54 1.20 7.13
N MET A 260 -13.63 1.63 5.88
CA MET A 260 -14.53 1.07 4.87
C MET A 260 -13.71 0.78 3.62
N SER A 261 -13.48 -0.50 3.33
CA SER A 261 -12.73 -0.95 2.17
C SER A 261 -13.63 -1.04 0.94
N PHE A 262 -13.19 -0.44 -0.17
CA PHE A 262 -13.86 -0.50 -1.46
C PHE A 262 -13.19 -1.52 -2.39
N GLU A 263 -11.87 -1.59 -2.34
CA GLU A 263 -11.05 -2.51 -3.13
C GLU A 263 -10.05 -3.19 -2.18
N LEU A 264 -10.00 -4.51 -2.22
CA LEU A 264 -8.95 -5.30 -1.55
C LEU A 264 -7.86 -5.56 -2.59
N PRO A 265 -6.57 -5.65 -2.19
CA PRO A 265 -5.52 -6.07 -3.11
C PRO A 265 -5.90 -7.40 -3.76
N GLU A 266 -5.81 -7.47 -5.08
CA GLU A 266 -6.01 -8.73 -5.79
C GLU A 266 -4.89 -9.69 -5.37
N GLU A 267 -5.22 -10.74 -4.59
CA GLU A 267 -4.27 -11.82 -4.26
C GLU A 267 -3.80 -12.58 -5.53
N ASP A 268 -4.47 -12.36 -6.66
CA ASP A 268 -4.24 -13.03 -7.94
C ASP A 268 -2.97 -12.56 -8.68
N ASP A 269 -2.42 -11.37 -8.39
CA ASP A 269 -1.15 -10.91 -8.96
C ASP A 269 0.08 -11.64 -8.37
N PHE A 270 -0.13 -12.43 -7.31
CA PHE A 270 0.84 -13.37 -6.77
C PHE A 270 0.59 -14.81 -7.24
N GLU A 271 -0.06 -15.06 -8.39
CA GLU A 271 0.22 -16.30 -9.08
C GLU A 271 1.71 -16.29 -9.47
N PRO A 272 2.57 -17.13 -8.84
CA PRO A 272 3.95 -17.20 -9.27
C PRO A 272 3.93 -17.70 -10.70
N LEU A 273 4.17 -16.80 -11.67
CA LEU A 273 4.31 -17.05 -13.10
C LEU A 273 4.47 -18.56 -13.32
N GLN A 274 3.38 -19.24 -13.64
CA GLN A 274 3.40 -20.69 -13.83
C GLN A 274 4.38 -20.94 -14.96
N ARG A 275 5.64 -21.21 -14.59
CA ARG A 275 6.67 -21.68 -15.51
C ARG A 275 6.01 -22.86 -16.18
N THR A 276 5.83 -22.77 -17.49
CA THR A 276 5.19 -23.78 -18.33
C THR A 276 5.87 -25.12 -18.05
N ARG A 277 5.34 -25.87 -17.09
CA ARG A 277 5.95 -27.09 -16.56
C ARG A 277 5.27 -28.27 -17.25
N SER A 278 6.11 -29.21 -17.64
CA SER A 278 5.81 -30.38 -18.45
C SER A 278 4.51 -31.11 -18.05
N PRO A 279 3.73 -31.62 -19.04
CA PRO A 279 2.35 -32.10 -18.88
C PRO A 279 2.19 -33.46 -18.14
N THR A 280 3.15 -33.87 -17.31
CA THR A 280 3.18 -35.19 -16.67
C THR A 280 3.06 -35.12 -15.15
N PHE A 281 2.95 -33.94 -14.55
CA PHE A 281 2.72 -33.80 -13.11
C PHE A 281 1.22 -33.65 -12.86
N VAL A 282 0.60 -34.66 -12.25
CA VAL A 282 -0.77 -34.56 -11.73
C VAL A 282 -0.71 -33.63 -10.52
N GLU A 283 -1.41 -32.50 -10.61
CA GLU A 283 -1.53 -31.53 -9.53
C GLU A 283 -2.21 -32.19 -8.31
N GLU A 284 -1.42 -32.53 -7.29
CA GLU A 284 -1.92 -32.34 -5.94
C GLU A 284 -1.85 -30.82 -5.70
N GLU A 285 -3.02 -30.19 -5.59
CA GLU A 285 -3.15 -28.79 -5.21
C GLU A 285 -2.24 -28.52 -4.00
N SER A 286 -1.10 -27.88 -4.24
CA SER A 286 -0.21 -27.39 -3.19
C SER A 286 -0.84 -26.17 -2.51
N LYS A 287 -2.07 -26.33 -2.03
CA LYS A 287 -2.69 -25.36 -1.13
C LYS A 287 -1.79 -25.30 0.09
N PRO A 288 -1.18 -24.13 0.40
CA PRO A 288 -0.45 -23.99 1.64
C PRO A 288 -1.41 -24.40 2.75
N LEU A 289 -0.98 -25.35 3.60
CA LEU A 289 -1.80 -25.77 4.73
C LEU A 289 -2.18 -24.49 5.48
N PRO A 290 -3.47 -24.13 5.60
CA PRO A 290 -3.87 -22.98 6.39
C PRO A 290 -3.58 -23.36 7.84
N LEU A 291 -2.35 -23.11 8.28
CA LEU A 291 -1.88 -23.48 9.60
C LEU A 291 -2.71 -22.76 10.66
N PHE A 292 -3.20 -21.55 10.34
CA PHE A 292 -3.97 -20.70 11.23
C PHE A 292 -5.00 -19.86 10.45
N GLU A 293 -6.23 -19.80 10.96
CA GLU A 293 -7.17 -18.76 10.56
C GLU A 293 -6.74 -17.46 11.27
N ALA A 294 -6.59 -16.37 10.53
CA ALA A 294 -6.24 -15.08 11.10
C ALA A 294 -7.32 -14.65 12.10
N ARG A 295 -6.91 -14.28 13.31
CA ARG A 295 -7.83 -13.81 14.35
C ARG A 295 -8.21 -12.36 14.11
N ASP A 296 -9.47 -12.05 14.31
CA ASP A 296 -9.89 -10.66 14.48
C ASP A 296 -9.16 -10.04 15.68
N VAL A 297 -8.65 -8.83 15.49
CA VAL A 297 -7.97 -8.08 16.55
C VAL A 297 -8.98 -7.78 17.65
N TYR A 298 -8.62 -8.11 18.90
CA TYR A 298 -9.47 -7.80 20.04
C TYR A 298 -9.60 -6.28 20.21
N GLN A 299 -10.82 -5.77 20.02
CA GLN A 299 -11.17 -4.38 20.32
C GLN A 299 -11.97 -4.33 21.63
N PRO A 300 -11.46 -3.68 22.69
CA PRO A 300 -12.19 -3.56 23.94
C PRO A 300 -13.42 -2.67 23.77
N SER A 301 -14.51 -3.03 24.46
CA SER A 301 -15.73 -2.23 24.43
C SER A 301 -15.52 -0.84 25.03
N ARG A 302 -16.19 0.17 24.46
CA ARG A 302 -16.19 1.56 24.93
C ARG A 302 -16.61 1.68 26.38
N THR A 303 -17.54 0.85 26.83
CA THR A 303 -18.08 0.92 28.20
C THR A 303 -16.97 0.82 29.25
N LEU A 304 -15.88 0.09 28.97
CA LEU A 304 -14.72 -0.04 29.85
C LEU A 304 -13.89 1.25 29.96
N HIS A 305 -13.92 2.09 28.94
CA HIS A 305 -13.18 3.34 28.84
C HIS A 305 -14.04 4.56 29.19
N GLN A 306 -15.36 4.40 29.25
CA GLN A 306 -16.28 5.49 29.56
C GLN A 306 -16.10 5.94 31.02
N ARG A 307 -15.95 7.26 31.21
CA ARG A 307 -15.91 7.84 32.56
C ARG A 307 -17.29 7.75 33.20
N SER A 308 -17.32 7.52 34.52
CA SER A 308 -18.55 7.56 35.30
C SER A 308 -19.24 8.92 35.17
N ARG A 309 -20.56 8.92 35.12
CA ARG A 309 -21.44 10.10 35.10
C ARG A 309 -21.68 10.66 36.51
N LEU A 310 -21.22 9.96 37.54
CA LEU A 310 -21.38 10.34 38.94
C LEU A 310 -20.66 11.65 39.31
N PRO A 311 -19.45 11.96 38.82
CA PRO A 311 -18.80 13.26 39.01
C PRO A 311 -19.63 14.42 38.45
N ASP A 312 -20.17 14.29 37.23
CA ASP A 312 -21.02 15.32 36.61
C ASP A 312 -22.32 15.52 37.39
N PHE A 313 -22.91 14.43 37.89
CA PHE A 313 -24.05 14.49 38.79
C PHE A 313 -23.71 15.23 40.09
N LEU A 314 -22.53 14.97 40.66
CA LEU A 314 -22.05 15.63 41.86
C LEU A 314 -21.80 17.13 41.63
N GLU A 315 -21.23 17.52 40.49
CA GLU A 315 -21.10 18.93 40.10
C GLU A 315 -22.46 19.62 39.94
N LYS A 316 -23.40 18.99 39.26
CA LYS A 316 -24.78 19.51 39.16
C LYS A 316 -25.39 19.71 40.54
N LEU A 317 -25.23 18.75 41.45
CA LEU A 317 -25.72 18.88 42.83
C LEU A 317 -25.04 20.03 43.60
N ARG A 318 -23.74 20.28 43.38
CA ARG A 318 -23.02 21.42 43.99
C ARG A 318 -23.56 22.78 43.55
N HIS A 319 -24.14 22.88 42.35
CA HIS A 319 -24.74 24.11 41.83
C HIS A 319 -26.24 24.26 42.17
N THR A 320 -26.88 23.20 42.70
CA THR A 320 -28.30 23.23 43.08
C THR A 320 -28.51 23.64 44.55
N LYS A 321 -29.78 23.81 44.92
CA LYS A 321 -30.25 24.02 46.30
C LYS A 321 -29.80 22.91 47.28
N TYR A 322 -29.34 21.77 46.78
CA TYR A 322 -28.88 20.63 47.58
C TYR A 322 -27.40 20.70 48.00
N LYS A 323 -26.66 21.76 47.63
CA LYS A 323 -25.25 21.97 48.02
C LYS A 323 -24.99 21.81 49.53
N ARG A 324 -25.89 22.29 50.39
CA ARG A 324 -25.75 22.19 51.85
C ARG A 324 -25.88 20.74 52.34
N LEU A 325 -26.75 19.95 51.71
CA LEU A 325 -26.99 18.55 52.06
C LEU A 325 -25.81 17.63 51.73
N LEU A 326 -24.97 18.01 50.76
CA LEU A 326 -23.73 17.30 50.41
C LEU A 326 -22.66 17.36 51.52
N ASN A 327 -22.64 18.45 52.29
CA ASN A 327 -21.64 18.69 53.33
C ASN A 327 -22.14 18.35 54.75
N GLU A 328 -23.45 18.13 54.91
CA GLU A 328 -24.05 17.76 56.19
C GLU A 328 -23.98 16.24 56.42
N SER A 329 -23.91 15.82 57.69
CA SER A 329 -24.01 14.41 58.07
C SER A 329 -25.32 13.82 57.53
N VAL A 330 -25.26 12.64 56.91
CA VAL A 330 -26.39 11.97 56.26
C VAL A 330 -27.58 11.85 57.22
N ARG A 331 -28.61 12.69 57.02
CA ARG A 331 -29.92 12.56 57.66
C ARG A 331 -30.85 11.88 56.68
N LEU A 332 -31.70 10.96 57.17
CA LEU A 332 -32.74 10.27 56.39
C LEU A 332 -33.90 11.22 56.05
N SER A 333 -33.59 12.30 55.33
CA SER A 333 -34.59 13.21 54.77
C SER A 333 -35.05 12.68 53.41
N PRO A 334 -36.29 12.98 52.98
CA PRO A 334 -36.77 12.62 51.65
C PRO A 334 -35.86 13.11 50.52
N ALA A 335 -35.26 14.30 50.67
CA ALA A 335 -34.34 14.88 49.69
C ALA A 335 -32.98 14.15 49.63
N THR A 336 -32.48 13.67 50.77
CA THR A 336 -31.25 12.86 50.81
C THR A 336 -31.49 11.51 50.14
N LEU A 337 -32.64 10.89 50.39
CA LEU A 337 -33.01 9.61 49.79
C LEU A 337 -33.17 9.72 48.27
N THR A 338 -33.74 10.81 47.75
CA THR A 338 -33.83 11.01 46.28
C THR A 338 -32.46 11.14 45.64
N ILE A 339 -31.53 11.87 46.26
CA ILE A 339 -30.16 12.03 45.76
C ILE A 339 -29.43 10.67 45.73
N VAL A 340 -29.55 9.90 46.82
CA VAL A 340 -28.93 8.57 46.92
C VAL A 340 -29.57 7.58 45.94
N ALA A 341 -30.89 7.64 45.73
CA ALA A 341 -31.58 6.80 44.76
C ALA A 341 -31.17 7.12 43.31
N GLU A 342 -31.03 8.40 42.96
CA GLU A 342 -30.51 8.83 41.65
C GLU A 342 -29.05 8.40 41.46
N ALA A 343 -28.20 8.58 42.48
CA ALA A 343 -26.80 8.12 42.43
C ALA A 343 -26.72 6.59 42.30
N HIS A 344 -27.56 5.85 43.02
CA HIS A 344 -27.64 4.39 42.92
C HIS A 344 -28.14 3.94 41.54
N LYS A 345 -29.09 4.67 40.93
CA LYS A 345 -29.55 4.37 39.57
C LYS A 345 -28.41 4.53 38.56
N ILE A 346 -27.67 5.65 38.63
CA ILE A 346 -26.51 5.89 37.75
C ILE A 346 -25.46 4.80 37.94
N LEU A 347 -25.09 4.49 39.18
CA LEU A 347 -24.09 3.46 39.48
C LEU A 347 -24.58 2.06 39.08
N GLY A 348 -25.85 1.75 39.29
CA GLY A 348 -26.46 0.49 38.91
C GLY A 348 -26.43 0.28 37.39
N ASP A 349 -26.82 1.31 36.62
CA ASP A 349 -26.78 1.27 35.17
C ASP A 349 -25.33 1.11 34.65
N GLU A 350 -24.37 1.85 35.21
CA GLU A 350 -22.95 1.78 34.82
C GLU A 350 -22.31 0.43 35.18
N THR A 351 -22.56 -0.07 36.39
CA THR A 351 -22.01 -1.37 36.84
C THR A 351 -22.63 -2.55 36.11
N HIS A 352 -23.91 -2.46 35.73
CA HIS A 352 -24.55 -3.47 34.88
C HIS A 352 -23.90 -3.52 33.50
N ALA A 353 -23.74 -2.37 32.84
CA ALA A 353 -23.11 -2.30 31.53
C ALA A 353 -21.65 -2.79 31.56
N LEU A 354 -20.87 -2.39 32.58
CA LEU A 354 -19.52 -2.91 32.79
C LEU A 354 -19.50 -4.41 33.06
N GLY A 355 -20.50 -4.93 33.79
CA GLY A 355 -20.65 -6.36 34.06
C GLY A 355 -20.91 -7.19 32.81
N GLU A 356 -21.77 -6.71 31.91
CA GLU A 356 -22.04 -7.36 30.62
C GLU A 356 -20.77 -7.44 29.76
N GLU A 357 -20.01 -6.34 29.68
CA GLU A 357 -18.78 -6.28 28.88
C GLU A 357 -17.65 -7.09 29.49
N ALA A 358 -17.51 -7.08 30.82
CA ALA A 358 -16.58 -7.97 31.51
C ALA A 358 -16.92 -9.44 31.24
N ALA A 359 -18.21 -9.81 31.22
CA ALA A 359 -18.63 -11.16 30.88
C ALA A 359 -18.27 -11.54 29.43
N LEU A 360 -18.35 -10.60 28.48
CA LEU A 360 -17.88 -10.82 27.10
C LEU A 360 -16.36 -11.03 27.02
N ILE A 361 -15.58 -10.29 27.82
CA ILE A 361 -14.13 -10.53 27.95
C ILE A 361 -13.85 -11.93 28.47
N PHE A 362 -14.52 -12.34 29.55
CA PHE A 362 -14.32 -13.68 30.12
C PHE A 362 -14.63 -14.78 29.10
N ARG A 363 -15.75 -14.68 28.38
CA ARG A 363 -16.09 -15.62 27.30
C ARG A 363 -15.06 -15.62 26.18
N SER A 364 -14.52 -14.45 25.84
CA SER A 364 -13.48 -14.34 24.82
C SER A 364 -12.16 -14.97 25.27
N CYS A 365 -11.78 -14.82 26.54
CA CYS A 365 -10.63 -15.50 27.12
C CYS A 365 -10.81 -17.03 27.14
N GLU A 366 -12.00 -17.52 27.51
CA GLU A 366 -12.32 -18.95 27.45
C GLU A 366 -12.22 -19.49 26.02
N ARG A 367 -12.78 -18.76 25.03
CA ARG A 367 -12.66 -19.11 23.61
C ARG A 367 -11.20 -19.15 23.17
N LEU A 368 -10.38 -18.18 23.58
CA LEU A 368 -8.96 -18.11 23.25
C LEU A 368 -8.17 -19.29 23.84
N GLN A 369 -8.52 -19.75 25.04
CA GLN A 369 -7.93 -20.95 25.62
C GLN A 369 -8.26 -22.22 24.81
N ILE A 370 -9.53 -22.37 24.40
CA ILE A 370 -9.97 -23.49 23.56
C ILE A 370 -9.25 -23.46 22.21
N GLU A 371 -9.14 -22.28 21.61
CA GLU A 371 -8.45 -22.10 20.33
C GLU A 371 -6.95 -22.41 20.44
N LEU A 372 -6.28 -21.95 21.50
CA LEU A 372 -4.87 -22.29 21.74
C LEU A 372 -4.66 -23.80 21.88
N GLN A 373 -5.55 -24.49 22.58
CA GLN A 373 -5.50 -25.96 22.67
C GLN A 373 -5.70 -26.63 21.31
N SER A 374 -6.58 -26.07 20.47
CA SER A 374 -6.78 -26.52 19.09
C SER A 374 -5.53 -26.30 18.23
N GLN A 375 -4.90 -25.12 18.35
CA GLN A 375 -3.66 -24.80 17.64
C GLN A 375 -2.52 -25.75 18.03
N ILE A 376 -2.33 -26.01 19.33
CA ILE A 376 -1.33 -26.98 19.81
C ILE A 376 -1.59 -28.37 19.21
N ARG A 377 -2.85 -28.78 19.08
CA ARG A 377 -3.21 -30.06 18.47
C ARG A 377 -2.91 -30.10 16.98
N LYS A 378 -3.24 -29.04 16.22
CA LYS A 378 -2.92 -28.91 14.79
C LYS A 378 -1.40 -28.90 14.56
N THR A 379 -0.65 -28.16 15.38
CA THR A 379 0.82 -28.16 15.30
C THR A 379 1.40 -29.55 15.56
N ARG A 380 0.86 -30.29 16.52
CA ARG A 380 1.28 -31.68 16.76
C ARG A 380 0.98 -32.58 15.55
N GLU A 381 -0.18 -32.44 14.92
CA GLU A 381 -0.51 -33.20 13.70
C GLU A 381 0.45 -32.88 12.54
N VAL A 382 0.84 -31.61 12.39
CA VAL A 382 1.85 -31.19 11.40
C VAL A 382 3.20 -31.79 11.73
N VAL A 383 3.63 -31.77 13.00
CA VAL A 383 4.88 -32.42 13.42
C VAL A 383 4.83 -33.91 13.10
N GLU A 384 3.76 -34.62 13.42
CA GLU A 384 3.59 -36.04 13.10
C GLU A 384 3.55 -36.30 11.58
N ARG A 385 3.05 -35.35 10.77
CA ARG A 385 3.09 -35.44 9.30
C ARG A 385 4.49 -35.17 8.77
N VAL A 386 5.21 -34.21 9.34
CA VAL A 386 6.59 -33.89 8.99
C VAL A 386 7.51 -35.03 9.39
N GLU A 387 7.39 -35.62 10.58
CA GLU A 387 8.13 -36.80 11.00
C GLU A 387 7.89 -37.99 10.05
N ARG A 388 6.64 -38.20 9.61
CA ARG A 388 6.31 -39.21 8.58
C ARG A 388 6.95 -38.95 7.22
N VAL A 389 7.19 -37.68 6.85
CA VAL A 389 7.82 -37.30 5.57
C VAL A 389 9.34 -37.30 5.69
N ILE A 390 9.89 -36.88 6.83
CA ILE A 390 11.32 -36.85 7.13
C ILE A 390 11.85 -38.27 7.36
N GLY A 391 11.00 -39.20 7.82
CA GLY A 391 11.35 -40.60 7.97
C GLY A 391 12.41 -40.81 9.05
N ASP A 392 12.16 -40.31 10.26
CA ASP A 392 13.02 -40.58 11.42
C ASP A 392 12.33 -41.60 12.35
N ASP A 393 13.08 -42.61 12.74
CA ASP A 393 12.68 -43.93 13.23
C ASP A 393 11.55 -43.97 14.28
N VAL A 394 10.47 -44.70 13.97
CA VAL A 394 9.68 -45.40 14.99
C VAL A 394 9.50 -46.86 14.58
N ASP A 395 10.07 -47.72 15.42
CA ASP A 395 10.47 -49.12 15.23
C ASP A 395 9.33 -50.16 15.13
N ASP A 396 8.21 -49.88 14.46
CA ASP A 396 7.18 -50.92 14.26
C ASP A 396 6.23 -50.65 13.07
N GLY A 397 6.70 -50.97 11.86
CA GLY A 397 5.87 -51.09 10.65
C GLY A 397 6.69 -51.08 9.34
N PRO A 398 6.18 -51.64 8.21
CA PRO A 398 6.87 -51.55 6.93
C PRO A 398 6.75 -50.11 6.40
N ILE A 399 7.78 -49.31 6.66
CA ILE A 399 7.86 -47.89 6.32
C ILE A 399 8.53 -47.76 4.95
N VAL A 400 7.86 -47.07 4.01
CA VAL A 400 8.46 -46.63 2.75
C VAL A 400 9.25 -45.36 3.06
N ASN A 401 10.57 -45.44 2.99
CA ASN A 401 11.48 -44.36 3.36
C ASN A 401 11.52 -43.32 2.22
N VAL A 402 10.58 -42.37 2.21
CA VAL A 402 10.36 -41.45 1.08
C VAL A 402 11.62 -40.66 0.74
N ARG A 403 12.46 -40.31 1.72
CA ARG A 403 13.72 -39.61 1.48
C ARG A 403 14.73 -40.48 0.72
N GLU A 404 14.92 -41.71 1.17
CA GLU A 404 15.82 -42.67 0.53
C GLU A 404 15.34 -43.01 -0.88
N ASP A 405 14.02 -43.20 -1.06
CA ASP A 405 13.41 -43.39 -2.38
C ASP A 405 13.60 -42.17 -3.31
N VAL A 406 13.53 -40.95 -2.78
CA VAL A 406 13.74 -39.73 -3.56
C VAL A 406 15.20 -39.56 -3.94
N GLU A 407 16.13 -39.82 -3.01
CA GLU A 407 17.57 -39.81 -3.27
C GLU A 407 17.93 -40.89 -4.31
N GLU A 408 17.41 -42.11 -4.18
CA GLU A 408 17.63 -43.19 -5.14
C GLU A 408 17.04 -42.85 -6.53
N ARG A 409 15.86 -42.23 -6.58
CA ARG A 409 15.26 -41.75 -7.84
C ARG A 409 16.12 -40.66 -8.50
N PHE A 410 16.73 -39.79 -7.71
CA PHE A 410 17.59 -38.73 -8.21
C PHE A 410 18.88 -39.30 -8.81
N ASP A 411 19.52 -40.23 -8.10
CA ASP A 411 20.73 -40.92 -8.59
C ASP A 411 20.45 -41.74 -9.85
N ASN A 412 19.31 -42.44 -9.88
CA ASN A 412 18.84 -43.15 -11.07
C ASN A 412 18.54 -42.20 -12.25
N ALA A 413 18.04 -40.99 -11.99
CA ALA A 413 17.82 -39.99 -13.04
C ALA A 413 19.16 -39.42 -13.55
N MET A 414 20.10 -39.14 -12.66
CA MET A 414 21.41 -38.59 -13.00
C MET A 414 22.23 -39.59 -13.85
N THR A 415 22.23 -40.86 -13.44
CA THR A 415 22.88 -41.95 -14.19
C THR A 415 22.25 -42.12 -15.56
N ARG A 416 20.91 -42.13 -15.67
CA ARG A 416 20.21 -42.17 -16.97
C ARG A 416 20.53 -40.98 -17.85
N GLN A 417 20.62 -39.77 -17.30
CA GLN A 417 20.99 -38.58 -18.06
C GLN A 417 22.43 -38.68 -18.61
N LYS A 418 23.36 -39.20 -17.80
CA LYS A 418 24.73 -39.48 -18.23
C LYS A 418 24.77 -40.51 -19.37
N GLU A 419 24.01 -41.59 -19.25
CA GLU A 419 23.93 -42.59 -20.33
C GLU A 419 23.31 -42.03 -21.61
N LEU A 420 22.26 -41.21 -21.51
CA LEU A 420 21.60 -40.59 -22.66
C LEU A 420 22.51 -39.58 -23.35
N THR A 421 23.25 -38.76 -22.61
CA THR A 421 24.22 -37.82 -23.17
C THR A 421 25.33 -38.56 -23.92
N GLU A 422 25.89 -39.64 -23.34
CA GLU A 422 26.84 -40.49 -24.05
C GLU A 422 26.27 -41.12 -25.32
N ARG A 423 25.00 -41.53 -25.32
CA ARG A 423 24.32 -42.07 -26.52
C ARG A 423 24.12 -40.99 -27.57
N ILE A 424 23.72 -39.79 -27.19
CA ILE A 424 23.57 -38.65 -28.09
C ILE A 424 24.92 -38.31 -28.71
N ASP A 425 26.00 -38.31 -27.94
CA ASP A 425 27.34 -38.05 -28.46
C ASP A 425 27.81 -39.14 -29.43
N LYS A 426 27.52 -40.41 -29.14
CA LYS A 426 27.77 -41.53 -30.07
C LYS A 426 26.96 -41.38 -31.36
N LEU A 427 25.70 -40.94 -31.28
CA LEU A 427 24.85 -40.69 -32.45
C LEU A 427 25.32 -39.48 -33.25
N LYS A 428 25.70 -38.38 -32.59
CA LYS A 428 26.29 -37.19 -33.22
C LYS A 428 27.57 -37.56 -33.96
N ARG A 429 28.46 -38.37 -33.37
CA ARG A 429 29.67 -38.87 -34.05
C ARG A 429 29.35 -39.71 -35.29
N LYS A 430 28.36 -40.60 -35.21
CA LYS A 430 27.91 -41.42 -36.36
C LYS A 430 27.24 -40.59 -37.45
N ALA A 431 26.47 -39.56 -37.08
CA ALA A 431 25.83 -38.64 -38.02
C ALA A 431 26.88 -37.76 -38.71
N ALA A 432 27.89 -37.29 -37.99
CA ALA A 432 29.02 -36.54 -38.55
C ALA A 432 29.86 -37.38 -39.54
N GLN A 433 30.05 -38.68 -39.27
CA GLN A 433 30.75 -39.59 -40.20
C GLN A 433 30.02 -39.81 -41.53
N GLY A 434 28.70 -39.58 -41.60
CA GLY A 434 27.90 -39.73 -42.81
C GLY A 434 27.87 -38.51 -43.74
N ILE A 435 28.51 -37.40 -43.35
CA ILE A 435 28.50 -36.15 -44.11
C ILE A 435 29.86 -35.98 -44.78
N THR A 436 29.95 -36.29 -46.08
CA THR A 436 31.16 -36.10 -46.91
C THR A 436 31.31 -34.64 -47.41
N ARG A 437 30.75 -33.68 -46.68
CA ARG A 437 30.80 -32.25 -47.02
C ARG A 437 32.16 -31.69 -46.61
N GLU A 438 32.75 -30.86 -47.46
CA GLU A 438 34.00 -30.15 -47.14
C GLU A 438 33.83 -29.32 -45.86
N LEU A 439 34.80 -29.44 -44.95
CA LEU A 439 34.76 -28.86 -43.61
C LEU A 439 34.59 -27.34 -43.68
N THR A 440 33.64 -26.82 -42.90
CA THR A 440 33.36 -25.39 -42.81
C THR A 440 34.51 -24.70 -42.06
N GLU A 441 34.80 -23.42 -42.34
CA GLU A 441 35.85 -22.65 -41.64
C GLU A 441 35.73 -22.72 -40.10
N LYS A 442 34.50 -22.76 -39.57
CA LYS A 442 34.23 -22.96 -38.14
C LYS A 442 34.60 -24.35 -37.63
N GLU A 443 34.39 -25.38 -38.44
CA GLU A 443 34.76 -26.76 -38.09
C GLU A 443 36.27 -26.93 -38.15
N ARG A 444 36.94 -26.28 -39.11
CA ARG A 444 38.41 -26.24 -39.18
C ARG A 444 39.00 -25.52 -37.96
N ALA A 445 38.45 -24.36 -37.60
CA ALA A 445 38.86 -23.64 -36.38
C ALA A 445 38.62 -24.48 -35.12
N TRP A 446 37.49 -25.19 -35.04
CA TRP A 446 37.20 -26.10 -33.93
C TRP A 446 38.13 -27.31 -33.89
N ILE A 447 38.48 -27.91 -35.04
CA ILE A 447 39.46 -29.00 -35.11
C ILE A 447 40.86 -28.49 -34.72
N GLU A 448 41.24 -27.29 -35.16
CA GLU A 448 42.49 -26.64 -34.74
C GLU A 448 42.49 -26.39 -33.23
N GLU A 449 41.40 -25.90 -32.65
CA GLU A 449 41.25 -25.73 -31.20
C GLU A 449 41.29 -27.07 -30.45
N VAL A 450 40.56 -28.09 -30.91
CA VAL A 450 40.55 -29.44 -30.32
C VAL A 450 41.94 -30.08 -30.43
N ASN A 451 42.66 -29.91 -31.54
CA ASN A 451 44.03 -30.38 -31.68
C ASN A 451 44.98 -29.62 -30.75
N THR A 452 44.81 -28.31 -30.58
CA THR A 452 45.60 -27.55 -29.59
C THR A 452 45.27 -27.95 -28.16
N LEU A 453 44.03 -28.36 -27.88
CA LEU A 453 43.62 -28.87 -26.57
C LEU A 453 44.13 -30.29 -26.35
N ALA A 454 44.10 -31.14 -27.37
CA ALA A 454 44.60 -32.51 -27.33
C ALA A 454 46.11 -32.58 -27.19
N THR A 455 46.86 -31.67 -27.83
CA THR A 455 48.31 -31.53 -27.62
C THR A 455 48.63 -31.01 -26.21
N LYS A 456 47.82 -30.07 -25.68
CA LYS A 456 47.93 -29.61 -24.29
C LYS A 456 47.56 -30.68 -23.26
N ILE A 457 46.63 -31.58 -23.57
CA ILE A 457 46.20 -32.69 -22.70
C ILE A 457 47.01 -33.97 -23.00
N ARG A 458 47.98 -33.90 -23.93
CA ARG A 458 48.93 -34.95 -24.31
C ARG A 458 48.27 -36.31 -24.63
N LEU A 459 47.43 -36.32 -25.67
CA LEU A 459 46.86 -37.55 -26.23
C LEU A 459 47.60 -38.10 -27.46
N ASP A 460 48.59 -37.39 -28.01
CA ASP A 460 49.41 -37.85 -29.14
C ASP A 460 50.91 -37.76 -28.80
N ASP A 461 51.60 -38.90 -28.75
CA ASP A 461 53.01 -39.07 -28.35
C ASP A 461 54.04 -38.74 -29.45
N GLU A 462 53.64 -38.15 -30.58
CA GLU A 462 54.53 -37.98 -31.76
C GLU A 462 55.07 -36.55 -32.00
N TYR A 463 54.88 -35.60 -31.08
CA TYR A 463 55.44 -34.23 -31.24
C TYR A 463 56.40 -33.82 -30.10
N GLU A 464 57.46 -33.12 -30.48
CA GLU A 464 58.59 -32.68 -29.64
C GLU A 464 58.17 -31.95 -28.34
N PRO A 465 58.97 -32.07 -27.25
CA PRO A 465 58.59 -31.58 -25.93
C PRO A 465 58.54 -30.05 -25.90
N ALA A 466 57.35 -29.50 -25.65
CA ALA A 466 57.21 -28.12 -25.21
C ALA A 466 57.74 -27.99 -23.77
N GLU A 467 58.57 -26.97 -23.49
CA GLU A 467 59.31 -26.77 -22.24
C GLU A 467 58.46 -26.36 -21.01
N GLU A 468 57.13 -26.48 -21.06
CA GLU A 468 56.23 -26.19 -19.94
C GLU A 468 55.58 -27.47 -19.40
N LYS A 469 55.64 -27.70 -18.07
CA LYS A 469 55.01 -28.86 -17.41
C LYS A 469 53.54 -28.99 -17.81
N GLY A 470 53.20 -30.11 -18.44
CA GLY A 470 51.85 -30.34 -18.93
C GLY A 470 50.80 -30.33 -17.80
N PRO A 471 49.53 -30.01 -18.09
CA PRO A 471 48.41 -30.19 -17.15
C PRO A 471 48.32 -31.60 -16.54
N GLN A 472 48.66 -32.64 -17.30
CA GLN A 472 48.71 -34.02 -16.81
C GLN A 472 49.86 -34.23 -15.81
N GLU A 473 51.06 -33.76 -16.13
CA GLU A 473 52.21 -33.87 -15.21
C GLU A 473 51.94 -33.12 -13.90
N ARG A 474 51.25 -31.98 -13.95
CA ARG A 474 50.78 -31.28 -12.74
C ARG A 474 49.68 -32.05 -11.99
N PHE A 475 48.80 -32.74 -12.70
CA PHE A 475 47.78 -33.59 -12.07
C PHE A 475 48.41 -34.79 -11.37
N ASP A 476 49.39 -35.43 -12.00
CA ASP A 476 50.14 -36.54 -11.44
C ASP A 476 50.97 -36.08 -10.22
N GLU A 477 51.64 -34.93 -10.31
CA GLU A 477 52.32 -34.30 -9.16
C GLU A 477 51.33 -34.00 -8.01
N VAL A 478 50.13 -33.49 -8.30
CA VAL A 478 49.10 -33.24 -7.27
C VAL A 478 48.56 -34.54 -6.67
N MET A 479 48.46 -35.62 -7.46
CA MET A 479 48.05 -36.92 -6.96
C MET A 479 49.12 -37.55 -6.08
N GLU A 480 50.39 -37.47 -6.46
CA GLU A 480 51.53 -37.88 -5.61
C GLU A 480 51.58 -37.05 -4.33
N LEU A 481 51.42 -35.72 -4.42
CA LEU A 481 51.35 -34.84 -3.25
C LEU A 481 50.14 -35.15 -2.36
N LYS A 482 48.99 -35.51 -2.94
CA LYS A 482 47.81 -35.93 -2.18
C LYS A 482 48.10 -37.22 -1.43
N GLU A 483 48.74 -38.20 -2.07
CA GLU A 483 49.11 -39.46 -1.42
C GLU A 483 50.15 -39.23 -0.32
N GLU A 484 51.13 -38.35 -0.55
CA GLU A 484 52.14 -37.96 0.42
C GLU A 484 51.52 -37.20 1.61
N LEU A 485 50.60 -36.24 1.37
CA LEU A 485 49.87 -35.54 2.42
C LEU A 485 48.96 -36.49 3.21
N ILE A 486 48.31 -37.45 2.57
CA ILE A 486 47.51 -38.46 3.27
C ILE A 486 48.42 -39.35 4.13
N ALA A 487 49.62 -39.68 3.67
CA ALA A 487 50.61 -40.41 4.47
C ALA A 487 51.10 -39.56 5.66
N GLN A 488 51.47 -38.29 5.42
CA GLN A 488 51.91 -37.37 6.47
C GLN A 488 50.80 -37.08 7.51
N VAL A 489 49.53 -36.99 7.11
CA VAL A 489 48.41 -36.85 8.06
C VAL A 489 48.20 -38.13 8.86
N LYS A 490 48.39 -39.31 8.26
CA LYS A 490 48.35 -40.58 8.99
C LYS A 490 49.52 -40.69 9.99
N ASP A 491 50.72 -40.29 9.60
CA ASP A 491 51.89 -40.30 10.49
C ASP A 491 51.75 -39.26 11.61
N ALA A 492 51.31 -38.04 11.29
CA ALA A 492 51.05 -36.98 12.28
C ALA A 492 49.91 -37.34 13.26
N SER A 493 48.84 -38.00 12.79
CA SER A 493 47.78 -38.49 13.69
C SER A 493 48.24 -39.65 14.59
N THR A 494 49.32 -40.34 14.21
CA THR A 494 49.95 -41.37 15.05
C THR A 494 50.91 -40.75 16.06
N GLU A 495 51.64 -39.69 15.69
CA GLU A 495 52.50 -38.91 16.59
C GLU A 495 51.71 -38.03 17.60
N GLU A 496 50.54 -37.50 17.23
CA GLU A 496 49.66 -36.74 18.14
C GLU A 496 49.00 -37.61 19.24
N GLN A 497 49.05 -38.94 19.13
CA GLN A 497 48.62 -39.85 20.21
C GLN A 497 49.64 -39.97 21.35
N GLU A 498 50.91 -39.61 21.15
CA GLU A 498 51.92 -39.69 22.22
C GLU A 498 52.21 -38.36 22.94
N ASP A 499 51.92 -37.19 22.33
CA ASP A 499 52.26 -35.87 22.92
C ASP A 499 51.08 -34.95 23.33
N SER A 500 49.82 -35.40 23.26
CA SER A 500 48.66 -34.58 23.66
C SER A 500 48.26 -34.72 25.15
N LYS A 501 49.16 -34.32 26.06
CA LYS A 501 48.87 -34.14 27.50
C LYS A 501 48.74 -32.67 27.94
N GLN A 502 48.18 -31.81 27.09
CA GLN A 502 47.72 -30.48 27.49
C GLN A 502 46.29 -30.24 27.01
N ASP A 503 45.35 -30.90 27.69
CA ASP A 503 43.93 -30.62 27.57
C ASP A 503 43.62 -29.28 28.26
N VAL A 504 43.51 -28.19 27.49
CA VAL A 504 42.88 -26.95 27.97
C VAL A 504 41.37 -27.24 28.05
N GLN A 505 40.96 -27.73 29.21
CA GLN A 505 39.61 -28.24 29.45
C GLN A 505 38.60 -27.08 29.51
N VAL A 506 38.10 -26.63 28.36
CA VAL A 506 36.97 -25.70 28.29
C VAL A 506 35.70 -26.43 28.74
N PRO A 507 34.96 -25.92 29.75
CA PRO A 507 33.75 -26.55 30.27
C PRO A 507 32.71 -26.85 29.17
N SER A 508 32.14 -28.06 29.22
CA SER A 508 31.24 -28.59 28.19
C SER A 508 30.00 -27.72 27.96
N GLY A 509 29.51 -27.01 28.98
CA GLY A 509 28.39 -26.06 28.87
C GLY A 509 28.72 -24.84 28.00
N ILE A 510 29.92 -24.27 28.14
CA ILE A 510 30.38 -23.12 27.33
C ILE A 510 30.63 -23.58 25.89
N ARG A 511 31.16 -24.81 25.72
CA ARG A 511 31.35 -25.42 24.40
C ARG A 511 30.01 -25.63 23.68
N LYS A 512 29.00 -26.21 24.35
CA LYS A 512 27.66 -26.41 23.79
C LYS A 512 26.96 -25.09 23.47
N ALA A 513 27.04 -24.11 24.37
CA ALA A 513 26.44 -22.78 24.13
C ALA A 513 27.12 -22.05 22.97
N LYS A 514 28.45 -22.09 22.87
CA LYS A 514 29.18 -21.52 21.73
C LYS A 514 28.90 -22.28 20.44
N ILE A 515 28.77 -23.60 20.47
CA ILE A 515 28.40 -24.38 19.28
C ILE A 515 26.98 -24.03 18.83
N ALA A 516 26.01 -23.93 19.74
CA ALA A 516 24.65 -23.49 19.41
C ALA A 516 24.62 -22.06 18.83
N GLN A 517 25.44 -21.16 19.38
CA GLN A 517 25.60 -19.81 18.85
C GLN A 517 26.24 -19.83 17.46
N VAL A 518 27.29 -20.62 17.26
CA VAL A 518 27.95 -20.78 15.96
C VAL A 518 26.99 -21.40 14.94
N MET A 519 26.22 -22.42 15.31
CA MET A 519 25.18 -23.00 14.45
C MET A 519 24.13 -21.96 14.08
N SER A 520 23.63 -21.16 15.03
CA SER A 520 22.67 -20.08 14.72
C SER A 520 23.25 -19.01 13.77
N LEU A 521 24.54 -18.70 13.90
CA LEU A 521 25.24 -17.77 13.01
C LEU A 521 25.43 -18.40 11.64
N LEU A 522 25.73 -19.70 11.58
CA LEU A 522 25.92 -20.45 10.35
C LEU A 522 24.60 -20.60 9.58
N ASP A 523 23.49 -20.85 10.27
CA ASP A 523 22.14 -20.86 9.69
C ASP A 523 21.77 -19.48 9.13
N ARG A 524 22.09 -18.41 9.86
CA ARG A 524 21.87 -17.03 9.41
C ARG A 524 22.71 -16.70 8.17
N GLU A 525 24.01 -17.03 8.18
CA GLU A 525 24.89 -16.80 7.04
C GLU A 525 24.46 -17.66 5.84
N ALA A 526 24.07 -18.91 6.05
CA ALA A 526 23.54 -19.77 5.00
C ALA A 526 22.28 -19.17 4.37
N ALA A 527 21.34 -18.66 5.18
CA ALA A 527 20.14 -17.97 4.69
C ALA A 527 20.48 -16.68 3.91
N LEU A 528 21.49 -15.91 4.33
CA LEU A 528 21.95 -14.73 3.61
C LEU A 528 22.62 -15.10 2.27
N VAL A 529 23.43 -16.14 2.25
CA VAL A 529 24.07 -16.66 1.04
C VAL A 529 23.01 -17.20 0.06
N GLU A 530 22.01 -17.93 0.54
CA GLU A 530 20.90 -18.41 -0.29
C GLU A 530 20.03 -17.26 -0.81
N GLY A 531 19.72 -16.28 0.04
CA GLY A 531 19.00 -15.08 -0.36
C GLY A 531 19.73 -14.27 -1.44
N THR A 532 21.04 -14.05 -1.27
CA THR A 532 21.88 -13.37 -2.27
C THR A 532 22.03 -14.19 -3.55
N LYS A 533 22.20 -15.51 -3.46
CA LYS A 533 22.19 -16.43 -4.60
C LYS A 533 20.88 -16.36 -5.38
N SER A 534 19.74 -16.40 -4.70
CA SER A 534 18.41 -16.28 -5.34
C SER A 534 18.19 -14.92 -6.01
N ARG A 535 18.77 -13.85 -5.46
CA ARG A 535 18.74 -12.51 -6.08
C ARG A 535 19.64 -12.47 -7.31
N LEU A 536 20.82 -13.07 -7.24
CA LEU A 536 21.76 -13.14 -8.35
C LEU A 536 21.23 -14.00 -9.50
N GLU A 537 20.59 -15.14 -9.19
CA GLU A 537 19.88 -15.97 -10.17
C GLU A 537 18.76 -15.17 -10.85
N ARG A 538 17.95 -14.43 -10.09
CA ARG A 538 16.90 -13.55 -10.63
C ARG A 538 17.46 -12.45 -11.54
N LEU A 539 18.57 -11.82 -11.16
CA LEU A 539 19.25 -10.83 -12.00
C LEU A 539 19.85 -11.45 -13.26
N SER A 540 20.43 -12.65 -13.18
CA SER A 540 21.00 -13.34 -14.35
C SER A 540 19.96 -13.88 -15.32
N MET A 541 18.72 -14.09 -14.88
CA MET A 541 17.60 -14.46 -15.76
C MET A 541 16.91 -13.23 -16.37
N ALA A 542 17.16 -12.03 -15.84
CA ALA A 542 16.62 -10.77 -16.34
C ALA A 542 17.54 -10.07 -17.37
N SER A 543 18.80 -10.51 -17.49
CA SER A 543 19.72 -10.18 -18.60
C SER A 543 19.66 -11.25 -19.69
#